data_AF-A0A2N1J143-F1
#
_entry.id   AF-A0A2N1J143-F1
#
_cell.length_a   1.000
_cell.length_b   1.000
_cell.length_c   1.000
_cell.angle_alpha   90.00
_cell.angle_beta   90.00
_cell.angle_gamma   90.00
#
_symmetry.space_group_name_H-M   'P 1'
#
loop_
_entity.id
_entity.type
_entity.pdbx_description
1 polymer ?
#
loop_
_entity_poly.entity_id
_entity_poly.type
_entity_poly.pdbx_seq_one_letter_code
_entity_poly.pdbx_strand_id
1 'polypeptide(L)'
;MQDELLTLQSEEQRTIVFISHDLDEAIRIGDRIAIMQHGEISQIGTPEEIINNPANDYVRSFFKGVDVTSVLNASHIVKKNHSTIINKPSFGIKSALQYISDFDEDYAYFIEKNGIYIGLLTVDSLKEQQKIGGSLHDAIIKQDSIDENLQISEFISDIAEHTFPTAVVDEKGKYKGTISKSSLLKVFDEGVENE
;
A
#
# COMPACT_ATOMS: atom_id res chain seq x y z
N MET A 1 -3.36 25.32 -9.48
CA MET A 1 -2.01 25.22 -10.09
C MET A 1 -1.34 23.87 -9.87
N GLN A 2 -1.09 23.40 -8.63
CA GLN A 2 -0.48 22.06 -8.43
C GLN A 2 -1.39 20.92 -8.94
N ASP A 3 -2.69 20.95 -8.63
CA ASP A 3 -3.63 19.90 -9.08
C ASP A 3 -3.83 19.89 -10.61
N GLU A 4 -3.69 21.04 -11.27
CA GLU A 4 -3.81 21.19 -12.72
C GLU A 4 -2.61 20.54 -13.46
N LEU A 5 -1.41 20.58 -12.87
CA LEU A 5 -0.23 19.91 -13.40
C LEU A 5 -0.32 18.39 -13.30
N LEU A 6 -0.84 17.87 -12.18
CA LEU A 6 -1.09 16.44 -12.00
C LEU A 6 -2.14 15.94 -13.00
N THR A 7 -3.19 16.74 -13.24
CA THR A 7 -4.23 16.43 -14.24
C THR A 7 -3.62 16.34 -15.64
N LEU A 8 -2.81 17.33 -16.04
CA LEU A 8 -2.13 17.32 -17.36
C LEU A 8 -1.12 16.17 -17.52
N GLN A 9 -0.40 15.79 -16.45
CA GLN A 9 0.54 14.66 -16.49
C GLN A 9 -0.20 13.33 -16.70
N SER A 10 -1.33 13.13 -16.03
CA SER A 10 -2.16 11.94 -16.17
C SER A 10 -2.83 11.82 -17.55
N GLU A 11 -3.16 12.94 -18.20
CA GLU A 11 -3.81 12.97 -19.51
C GLU A 11 -2.83 12.87 -20.70
N GLU A 12 -1.64 13.46 -20.60
CA GLU A 12 -0.71 13.60 -21.74
C GLU A 12 0.55 12.70 -21.66
N GLN A 13 0.78 11.98 -20.56
CA GLN A 13 1.96 11.10 -20.34
C GLN A 13 3.31 11.72 -20.69
N ARG A 14 3.47 13.03 -20.47
CA ARG A 14 4.74 13.73 -20.72
C ARG A 14 5.64 13.64 -19.50
N THR A 15 6.94 13.47 -19.72
CA THR A 15 7.94 13.57 -18.65
C THR A 15 8.02 15.04 -18.18
N ILE A 16 7.75 15.27 -16.90
CA ILE A 16 7.85 16.58 -16.25
C ILE A 16 9.06 16.57 -15.32
N VAL A 17 9.90 17.58 -15.44
CA VAL A 17 10.97 17.85 -14.47
C VAL A 17 10.52 19.04 -13.63
N PHE A 18 10.13 18.78 -12.39
CA PHE A 18 9.75 19.80 -11.43
C PHE A 18 10.92 20.10 -10.50
N ILE A 19 11.17 21.39 -10.24
CA ILE A 19 12.25 21.85 -9.36
C ILE A 19 11.59 22.66 -8.25
N SER A 20 11.73 22.18 -7.02
CA SER A 20 11.33 22.93 -5.82
C SER A 20 12.44 22.89 -4.78
N HIS A 21 12.32 23.78 -3.81
CA HIS A 21 13.11 23.82 -2.58
C HIS A 21 12.36 23.16 -1.42
N ASP A 22 11.07 22.88 -1.61
CA ASP A 22 10.20 22.26 -0.62
C ASP A 22 10.09 20.75 -0.91
N LEU A 23 10.38 19.96 0.13
CA LEU A 23 10.34 18.51 0.06
C LEU A 23 8.91 17.98 0.05
N ASP A 24 7.97 18.66 0.72
CA ASP A 24 6.57 18.26 0.78
C ASP A 24 5.96 18.31 -0.62
N GLU A 25 6.28 19.37 -1.38
CA GLU A 25 5.89 19.49 -2.79
C GLU A 25 6.53 18.40 -3.66
N ALA A 26 7.80 18.07 -3.42
CA ALA A 26 8.53 17.05 -4.17
C ALA A 26 7.95 15.65 -3.92
N ILE A 27 7.58 15.31 -2.68
CA ILE A 27 6.94 14.04 -2.31
C ILE A 27 5.54 13.94 -2.90
N ARG A 28 4.76 15.02 -2.85
CA ARG A 28 3.38 15.02 -3.32
C ARG A 28 3.25 14.88 -4.84
N ILE A 29 4.20 15.42 -5.61
CA ILE A 29 4.11 15.50 -7.07
C ILE A 29 5.03 14.49 -7.77
N GLY A 30 6.15 14.13 -7.16
CA GLY A 30 7.22 13.39 -7.81
C GLY A 30 7.10 11.87 -7.68
N ASP A 31 7.03 11.19 -8.83
CA ASP A 31 7.25 9.73 -8.90
C ASP A 31 8.67 9.35 -8.44
N ARG A 32 9.63 10.24 -8.69
CA ARG A 32 11.04 10.15 -8.31
C ARG A 32 11.55 11.52 -7.90
N ILE A 33 12.37 11.56 -6.87
CA ILE A 33 12.97 12.79 -6.35
C ILE A 33 14.49 12.69 -6.54
N ALA A 34 15.09 13.78 -7.01
CA ALA A 34 16.54 13.94 -7.05
C ALA A 34 16.94 15.07 -6.11
N ILE A 35 17.70 14.75 -5.06
CA ILE A 35 18.22 15.73 -4.11
C ILE A 35 19.62 16.14 -4.56
N MET A 36 19.85 17.45 -4.65
CA MET A 36 21.12 18.02 -5.10
C MET A 36 21.77 18.87 -4.02
N GLN A 37 23.10 18.78 -3.89
CA GLN A 37 23.92 19.62 -3.02
C GLN A 37 25.15 20.12 -3.78
N HIS A 38 25.44 21.42 -3.70
CA HIS A 38 26.62 22.03 -4.37
C HIS A 38 26.73 21.75 -5.88
N GLY A 39 25.60 21.55 -6.56
CA GLY A 39 25.57 21.24 -7.99
C GLY A 39 25.75 19.75 -8.33
N GLU A 40 25.92 18.88 -7.33
CA GLU A 40 25.99 17.43 -7.50
C GLU A 40 24.70 16.76 -6.98
N ILE A 41 24.30 15.66 -7.62
CA ILE A 41 23.17 14.86 -7.15
C ILE A 41 23.64 14.02 -5.96
N SER A 42 23.04 14.29 -4.81
CA SER A 42 23.29 13.56 -3.57
C SER A 42 22.59 12.19 -3.57
N GLN A 43 21.32 12.16 -3.99
CA GLN A 43 20.52 10.93 -4.09
C GLN A 43 19.41 11.08 -5.13
N ILE A 44 19.05 9.97 -5.78
CA ILE A 44 17.82 9.84 -6.57
C ILE A 44 17.09 8.58 -6.12
N GLY A 45 15.79 8.68 -5.90
CA GLY A 45 14.96 7.54 -5.52
C GLY A 45 13.47 7.87 -5.57
N THR A 46 12.64 6.88 -5.24
CA THR A 46 11.23 7.14 -4.91
C THR A 46 11.14 7.90 -3.57
N PRO A 47 10.00 8.55 -3.27
CA PRO A 47 9.80 9.17 -1.95
C PRO A 47 10.08 8.19 -0.80
N GLU A 48 9.56 6.96 -0.91
CA GLU A 48 9.78 5.88 0.06
C GLU A 48 11.28 5.54 0.21
N GLU A 49 12.02 5.39 -0.88
CA GLU A 49 13.45 5.02 -0.83
C GLU A 49 14.31 6.09 -0.16
N ILE A 50 14.01 7.36 -0.40
CA ILE A 50 14.82 8.47 0.13
C ILE A 50 14.54 8.67 1.62
N ILE A 51 13.28 8.48 2.04
CA ILE A 51 12.88 8.53 3.46
C ILE A 51 13.48 7.35 4.21
N ASN A 52 13.30 6.14 3.70
CA ASN A 52 13.68 4.92 4.40
C ASN A 52 15.20 4.65 4.35
N ASN A 53 15.87 5.08 3.28
CA ASN A 53 17.30 4.86 3.08
C ASN A 53 18.00 6.14 2.58
N PRO A 54 18.13 7.17 3.44
CA PRO A 54 18.84 8.39 3.06
C PRO A 54 20.33 8.09 2.83
N ALA A 55 20.87 8.57 1.71
CA ALA A 55 22.25 8.28 1.29
C ALA A 55 23.31 8.94 2.20
N ASN A 56 22.97 10.02 2.90
CA ASN A 56 23.85 10.73 3.82
C ASN A 56 23.06 11.63 4.79
N ASP A 57 23.76 12.20 5.77
CA ASP A 57 23.19 13.08 6.79
C ASP A 57 22.54 14.34 6.21
N TYR A 58 23.06 14.85 5.08
CA TYR A 58 22.46 15.97 4.40
C TYR A 58 21.07 15.61 3.89
N VAL A 59 20.91 14.49 3.18
CA VAL A 59 19.60 14.00 2.75
C VAL A 59 18.69 13.77 3.95
N ARG A 60 19.17 13.08 4.99
CA ARG A 60 18.41 12.84 6.23
C ARG A 60 17.92 14.14 6.87
N SER A 61 18.71 15.22 6.82
CA SER A 61 18.34 16.50 7.41
C SER A 61 17.15 17.20 6.74
N PHE A 62 16.85 16.90 5.47
CA PHE A 62 15.66 17.45 4.79
C PHE A 62 14.35 16.91 5.35
N PHE A 63 14.36 15.67 5.83
CA PHE A 63 13.17 15.01 6.35
C PHE A 63 12.95 15.26 7.85
N LYS A 64 13.89 15.94 8.52
CA LYS A 64 13.74 16.29 9.94
C LYS A 64 12.59 17.27 10.13
N GLY A 65 11.49 16.79 10.70
CA GLY A 65 10.30 17.58 11.01
C GLY A 65 9.20 17.54 9.95
N VAL A 66 9.37 16.76 8.88
CA VAL A 66 8.30 16.46 7.92
C VAL A 66 7.41 15.36 8.49
N ASP A 67 6.10 15.60 8.55
CA ASP A 67 5.14 14.55 8.89
C ASP A 67 4.94 13.65 7.67
N VAL A 68 5.77 12.61 7.59
CA VAL A 68 5.76 11.59 6.54
C VAL A 68 4.36 10.98 6.35
N THR A 69 3.56 10.89 7.42
CA THR A 69 2.23 10.28 7.36
C THR A 69 1.21 11.14 6.63
N SER A 70 1.44 12.45 6.58
CA SER A 70 0.59 13.42 5.89
C SER A 70 0.93 13.61 4.41
N VAL A 71 2.17 13.27 4.02
CA VAL A 71 2.66 13.42 2.64
C VAL A 71 2.64 12.12 1.85
N LEU A 72 2.76 10.97 2.53
CA LEU A 72 2.67 9.66 1.89
C LEU A 72 1.23 9.13 1.90
N ASN A 73 0.89 8.39 0.85
CA ASN A 73 -0.38 7.69 0.71
C ASN A 73 -0.18 6.16 0.77
N ALA A 74 -1.28 5.43 0.73
CA ALA A 74 -1.29 3.97 0.74
C ALA A 74 -0.47 3.35 -0.39
N SER A 75 -0.46 3.95 -1.59
CA SER A 75 0.28 3.44 -2.76
C SER A 75 1.80 3.40 -2.52
N HIS A 76 2.34 4.25 -1.64
CA HIS A 76 3.77 4.28 -1.32
C HIS A 76 4.21 3.17 -0.38
N ILE A 77 3.30 2.52 0.35
CA ILE A 77 3.65 1.51 1.38
C ILE A 77 2.98 0.14 1.12
N VAL A 78 2.26 0.03 0.02
CA VAL A 78 1.56 -1.18 -0.39
C VAL A 78 2.54 -2.29 -0.78
N LYS A 79 2.29 -3.51 -0.29
CA LYS A 79 3.07 -4.71 -0.66
C LYS A 79 2.22 -5.68 -1.45
N LYS A 80 2.81 -6.27 -2.50
CA LYS A 80 2.14 -7.23 -3.41
C LYS A 80 2.36 -8.69 -3.03
N ASN A 81 2.82 -8.97 -1.81
CA ASN A 81 3.38 -10.27 -1.45
C ASN A 81 2.34 -11.31 -0.98
N HIS A 82 1.04 -10.99 -0.96
CA HIS A 82 0.04 -11.91 -0.43
C HIS A 82 -0.72 -12.66 -1.52
N SER A 83 -1.00 -13.93 -1.21
CA SER A 83 -1.78 -14.84 -2.03
C SER A 83 -3.18 -14.31 -2.28
N THR A 84 -3.57 -14.24 -3.56
CA THR A 84 -4.92 -13.87 -4.00
C THR A 84 -5.66 -15.08 -4.54
N ILE A 85 -6.94 -15.18 -4.19
CA ILE A 85 -7.86 -16.20 -4.70
C ILE A 85 -8.83 -15.53 -5.67
N ILE A 86 -8.84 -16.00 -6.92
CA ILE A 86 -9.75 -15.49 -7.95
C ILE A 86 -11.09 -16.23 -7.87
N ASN A 87 -12.19 -15.48 -7.72
CA ASN A 87 -13.55 -15.98 -7.77
C ASN A 87 -13.84 -16.62 -9.13
N LYS A 88 -13.86 -17.95 -9.17
CA LYS A 88 -14.22 -18.76 -10.33
C LYS A 88 -15.28 -19.77 -9.90
N PRO A 89 -16.27 -20.09 -10.76
CA PRO A 89 -17.31 -21.07 -10.42
C PRO A 89 -16.78 -22.46 -10.04
N SER A 90 -15.61 -22.84 -10.55
CA SER A 90 -14.93 -24.11 -10.26
C SER A 90 -14.07 -24.09 -9.00
N PHE A 91 -13.87 -22.91 -8.40
CA PHE A 91 -13.04 -22.75 -7.21
C PHE A 91 -13.96 -22.76 -5.99
N GLY A 92 -13.91 -23.83 -5.20
CA GLY A 92 -14.74 -24.00 -3.99
C GLY A 92 -13.91 -23.93 -2.71
N ILE A 93 -14.57 -24.09 -1.56
CA ILE A 93 -13.94 -24.03 -0.23
C ILE A 93 -12.74 -24.99 -0.10
N LYS A 94 -12.86 -26.23 -0.61
CA LYS A 94 -11.76 -27.21 -0.57
C LYS A 94 -10.53 -26.72 -1.33
N SER A 95 -10.72 -26.16 -2.53
CA SER A 95 -9.63 -25.62 -3.35
C SER A 95 -9.00 -24.38 -2.71
N ALA A 96 -9.81 -23.54 -2.06
CA ALA A 96 -9.33 -22.39 -1.31
C ALA A 96 -8.47 -22.79 -0.11
N LEU A 97 -8.93 -23.76 0.70
CA LEU A 97 -8.16 -24.30 1.82
C LEU A 97 -6.84 -24.92 1.37
N GLN A 98 -6.86 -25.71 0.29
CA GLN A 98 -5.63 -26.29 -0.28
C GLN A 98 -4.68 -25.20 -0.75
N TYR A 99 -5.19 -24.21 -1.49
CA TYR A 99 -4.39 -23.10 -2.00
C TYR A 99 -3.71 -22.34 -0.87
N ILE A 100 -4.46 -21.91 0.14
CA ILE A 100 -3.89 -21.18 1.29
C ILE A 100 -2.80 -22.01 1.99
N SER A 101 -3.06 -23.31 2.19
CA SER A 101 -2.10 -24.22 2.81
C SER A 101 -0.85 -24.47 1.96
N ASP A 102 -0.97 -24.51 0.62
CA ASP A 102 0.16 -24.73 -0.29
C ASP A 102 1.17 -23.56 -0.25
N PHE A 103 0.69 -22.36 0.12
CA PHE A 103 1.52 -21.17 0.29
C PHE A 103 2.00 -20.96 1.73
N ASP A 104 1.70 -21.88 2.67
CA ASP A 104 2.02 -21.75 4.10
C ASP A 104 1.50 -20.44 4.73
N GLU A 105 0.32 -20.00 4.26
CA GLU A 105 -0.36 -18.80 4.73
C GLU A 105 -1.60 -19.19 5.55
N ASP A 106 -2.11 -18.28 6.39
CA ASP A 106 -3.34 -18.49 7.17
C ASP A 106 -4.57 -17.82 6.54
N TYR A 107 -4.36 -17.00 5.51
CA TYR A 107 -5.39 -16.22 4.85
C TYR A 107 -5.04 -15.90 3.40
N ALA A 108 -6.04 -15.49 2.63
CA ALA A 108 -5.86 -14.98 1.27
C ALA A 108 -6.94 -13.95 0.93
N TYR A 109 -6.62 -13.06 0.00
CA TYR A 109 -7.55 -12.04 -0.47
C TYR A 109 -8.40 -12.55 -1.63
N PHE A 110 -9.71 -12.44 -1.49
CA PHE A 110 -10.67 -12.87 -2.49
C PHE A 110 -10.95 -11.74 -3.47
N ILE A 111 -10.70 -12.01 -4.75
CA ILE A 111 -10.83 -11.04 -5.83
C ILE A 111 -11.69 -11.59 -6.97
N GLU A 112 -12.40 -10.73 -7.67
CA GLU A 112 -13.11 -11.10 -8.90
C GLU A 112 -12.13 -11.32 -10.06
N LYS A 113 -12.63 -11.95 -11.15
CA LYS A 113 -11.85 -12.15 -12.39
C LYS A 113 -11.37 -10.83 -13.02
N ASN A 114 -12.08 -9.73 -12.81
CA ASN A 114 -11.71 -8.39 -13.27
C ASN A 114 -10.67 -7.69 -12.36
N GLY A 115 -10.28 -8.33 -11.25
CA GLY A 115 -9.33 -7.80 -10.26
C GLY A 115 -9.96 -6.99 -9.14
N ILE A 116 -11.29 -6.87 -9.08
CA ILE A 116 -11.99 -6.16 -8.00
C ILE A 116 -11.84 -6.92 -6.69
N TYR A 117 -11.48 -6.21 -5.62
CA TYR A 117 -11.41 -6.77 -4.28
C TYR A 117 -12.81 -7.07 -3.74
N ILE A 118 -13.00 -8.29 -3.19
CA ILE A 118 -14.27 -8.72 -2.59
C ILE A 118 -14.14 -8.81 -1.07
N GLY A 119 -13.04 -9.36 -0.55
CA GLY A 119 -12.86 -9.51 0.89
C GLY A 119 -11.71 -10.44 1.28
N LEU A 120 -11.64 -10.77 2.57
CA LEU A 120 -10.62 -11.65 3.15
C LEU A 120 -11.20 -13.04 3.41
N LEU A 121 -10.41 -14.08 3.10
CA LEU A 121 -10.71 -15.46 3.45
C LEU A 121 -9.63 -15.99 4.39
N THR A 122 -10.04 -16.58 5.51
CA THR A 122 -9.12 -17.21 6.46
C THR A 122 -9.32 -18.72 6.44
N VAL A 123 -8.29 -19.47 6.84
CA VAL A 123 -8.41 -20.92 7.01
C VAL A 123 -9.55 -21.27 7.95
N ASP A 124 -9.75 -20.51 9.02
CA ASP A 124 -10.80 -20.74 10.01
C ASP A 124 -12.20 -20.48 9.45
N SER A 125 -12.42 -19.33 8.78
CA SER A 125 -13.73 -19.02 8.19
C SER A 125 -14.11 -20.03 7.10
N LEU A 126 -13.14 -20.49 6.30
CA LEU A 126 -13.35 -21.53 5.29
C LEU A 126 -13.69 -22.90 5.92
N LYS A 127 -12.99 -23.30 6.99
CA LYS A 127 -13.26 -24.56 7.71
C LYS A 127 -14.65 -24.55 8.36
N GLU A 128 -15.07 -23.41 8.90
CA GLU A 128 -16.41 -23.25 9.47
C GLU A 128 -17.49 -23.44 8.41
N GLN A 129 -17.39 -22.71 7.30
CA GLN A 129 -18.34 -22.83 6.18
C GLN A 129 -18.34 -24.22 5.54
N GLN A 130 -17.18 -24.90 5.50
CA GLN A 130 -17.09 -26.28 5.02
C GLN A 130 -17.95 -27.25 5.84
N LYS A 131 -17.99 -27.10 7.17
CA LYS A 131 -18.76 -27.99 8.07
C LYS A 131 -20.26 -27.83 7.90
N ILE A 132 -20.72 -26.60 7.65
CA ILE A 132 -22.14 -26.29 7.48
C ILE A 132 -22.62 -26.36 6.03
N GLY A 133 -21.72 -26.67 5.09
CA GLY A 133 -22.04 -26.78 3.66
C GLY A 133 -22.28 -25.43 2.97
N GLY A 134 -21.71 -24.35 3.50
CA GLY A 134 -21.79 -23.00 2.94
C GLY A 134 -20.96 -22.81 1.67
N SER A 135 -20.99 -21.60 1.13
CA SER A 135 -20.23 -21.19 -0.05
C SER A 135 -18.98 -20.38 0.32
N LEU A 136 -18.12 -20.10 -0.66
CA LEU A 136 -16.99 -19.18 -0.47
C LEU A 136 -17.44 -17.78 -0.05
N HIS A 137 -18.58 -17.31 -0.58
CA HIS A 137 -19.07 -15.96 -0.29
C HIS A 137 -19.50 -15.83 1.18
N ASP A 138 -19.96 -16.92 1.79
CA ASP A 138 -20.35 -16.96 3.20
C ASP A 138 -19.14 -17.01 4.14
N ALA A 139 -17.95 -17.36 3.63
CA ALA A 139 -16.70 -17.40 4.39
C ALA A 139 -15.95 -16.06 4.38
N ILE A 140 -16.45 -15.07 3.64
CA ILE A 140 -15.80 -13.78 3.47
C ILE A 140 -15.87 -13.00 4.79
N ILE A 141 -14.71 -12.65 5.31
CA ILE A 141 -14.58 -11.66 6.37
C ILE A 141 -14.62 -10.29 5.72
N LYS A 142 -15.64 -9.52 6.08
CA LYS A 142 -15.79 -8.14 5.63
C LYS A 142 -14.77 -7.28 6.38
N GLN A 143 -13.77 -6.83 5.66
CA GLN A 143 -12.77 -5.88 6.13
C GLN A 143 -12.72 -4.75 5.11
N ASP A 144 -12.84 -3.51 5.59
CA ASP A 144 -12.81 -2.34 4.72
C ASP A 144 -11.45 -2.23 4.03
N SER A 145 -11.48 -1.89 2.75
CA SER A 145 -10.28 -1.63 1.94
C SER A 145 -9.90 -0.16 2.00
N ILE A 146 -8.62 0.12 1.79
CA ILE A 146 -8.07 1.47 1.74
C ILE A 146 -7.88 1.89 0.29
N ASP A 147 -8.23 3.13 -0.04
CA ASP A 147 -7.94 3.71 -1.35
C ASP A 147 -6.43 3.97 -1.50
N GLU A 148 -5.86 3.66 -2.66
CA GLU A 148 -4.42 3.79 -2.91
C GLU A 148 -3.89 5.22 -2.75
N ASN A 149 -4.76 6.22 -2.92
CA ASN A 149 -4.41 7.63 -2.79
C ASN A 149 -4.71 8.21 -1.39
N LEU A 150 -5.30 7.43 -0.47
CA LEU A 150 -5.59 7.89 0.89
C LEU A 150 -4.29 8.12 1.67
N GLN A 151 -4.22 9.19 2.46
CA GLN A 151 -3.04 9.51 3.26
C GLN A 151 -2.88 8.56 4.44
N ILE A 152 -1.62 8.24 4.82
CA ILE A 152 -1.33 7.34 5.94
C ILE A 152 -1.95 7.83 7.25
N SER A 153 -1.91 9.14 7.48
CA SER A 153 -2.51 9.80 8.65
C SER A 153 -4.01 9.51 8.81
N GLU A 154 -4.73 9.26 7.71
CA GLU A 154 -6.18 9.06 7.72
C GLU A 154 -6.60 7.63 8.07
N PHE A 155 -5.80 6.62 7.70
CA PHE A 155 -6.16 5.20 7.91
C PHE A 155 -5.32 4.49 8.97
N ILE A 156 -4.39 5.19 9.62
CA ILE A 156 -3.47 4.58 10.58
C ILE A 156 -4.18 3.88 11.73
N SER A 157 -5.19 4.54 12.30
CA SER A 157 -5.96 4.03 13.44
C SER A 157 -6.69 2.74 13.07
N ASP A 158 -7.23 2.67 11.85
CA ASP A 158 -7.96 1.51 11.36
C ASP A 158 -7.04 0.29 11.24
N ILE A 159 -5.85 0.46 10.65
CA ILE A 159 -4.88 -0.64 10.51
C ILE A 159 -4.35 -1.10 11.87
N ALA A 160 -4.21 -0.19 12.85
CA ALA A 160 -3.74 -0.54 14.19
C ALA A 160 -4.68 -1.53 14.90
N GLU A 161 -5.98 -1.50 14.60
CA GLU A 161 -6.98 -2.41 15.18
C GLU A 161 -7.14 -3.72 14.39
N HIS A 162 -6.81 -3.73 13.10
CA HIS A 162 -6.99 -4.91 12.25
C HIS A 162 -6.04 -6.06 12.62
N THR A 163 -6.54 -7.30 12.61
CA THR A 163 -5.71 -8.49 12.87
C THR A 163 -4.88 -8.89 11.64
N PHE A 164 -5.45 -8.74 10.45
CA PHE A 164 -4.83 -9.08 9.18
C PHE A 164 -4.46 -7.82 8.39
N PRO A 165 -3.47 -7.89 7.47
CA PRO A 165 -3.14 -6.75 6.62
C PRO A 165 -4.35 -6.28 5.83
N THR A 166 -4.50 -4.96 5.71
CA THR A 166 -5.65 -4.34 5.05
C THR A 166 -5.39 -4.29 3.54
N ALA A 167 -6.40 -4.65 2.75
CA ALA A 167 -6.32 -4.56 1.29
C ALA A 167 -6.32 -3.10 0.82
N VAL A 168 -5.51 -2.80 -0.19
CA VAL A 168 -5.45 -1.50 -0.87
C VAL A 168 -6.05 -1.65 -2.27
N VAL A 169 -6.89 -0.71 -2.67
CA VAL A 169 -7.59 -0.71 -3.96
C VAL A 169 -7.43 0.62 -4.69
N ASP A 170 -7.57 0.61 -6.03
CA ASP A 170 -7.73 1.85 -6.79
C ASP A 170 -9.17 2.39 -6.72
N GLU A 171 -9.38 3.56 -7.32
CA GLU A 171 -10.68 4.21 -7.50
C GLU A 171 -11.74 3.30 -8.16
N LYS A 172 -11.31 2.26 -8.90
CA LYS A 172 -12.19 1.28 -9.56
C LYS A 172 -12.39 0.02 -8.72
N GLY A 173 -11.89 -0.01 -7.49
CA GLY A 173 -11.95 -1.13 -6.56
C GLY A 173 -10.99 -2.27 -6.88
N LYS A 174 -10.01 -2.08 -7.79
CA LYS A 174 -9.06 -3.14 -8.12
C LYS A 174 -7.99 -3.28 -7.05
N TYR A 175 -7.74 -4.51 -6.65
CA TYR A 175 -6.72 -4.85 -5.67
C TYR A 175 -5.31 -4.47 -6.13
N LYS A 176 -4.58 -3.71 -5.31
CA LYS A 176 -3.19 -3.29 -5.54
C LYS A 176 -2.17 -4.00 -4.66
N GLY A 177 -2.63 -4.62 -3.58
CA GLY A 177 -1.81 -5.25 -2.56
C GLY A 177 -2.36 -4.94 -1.19
N THR A 178 -1.53 -5.02 -0.16
CA THR A 178 -1.94 -4.81 1.24
C THR A 178 -0.95 -4.01 2.04
N ILE A 179 -1.45 -3.43 3.13
CA ILE A 179 -0.65 -2.76 4.15
C ILE A 179 -0.81 -3.51 5.48
N SER A 180 0.32 -3.88 6.08
CA SER A 180 0.36 -4.51 7.40
C SER A 180 0.81 -3.51 8.46
N LYS A 181 0.54 -3.82 9.74
CA LYS A 181 1.10 -3.07 10.88
C LYS A 181 2.61 -2.95 10.81
N SER A 182 3.30 -4.02 10.40
CA SER A 182 4.75 -4.01 10.25
C SER A 182 5.23 -3.06 9.16
N SER A 183 4.48 -2.89 8.07
CA SER A 183 4.79 -1.90 7.04
C SER A 183 4.59 -0.48 7.58
N LEU A 184 3.52 -0.22 8.32
CA LEU A 184 3.31 1.09 8.95
C LEU A 184 4.41 1.43 9.96
N LEU A 185 4.74 0.52 10.86
CA LEU A 185 5.74 0.77 11.91
C LEU A 185 7.11 1.15 11.34
N LYS A 186 7.52 0.60 10.19
CA LYS A 186 8.77 0.99 9.53
C LYS A 186 8.80 2.47 9.14
N VAL A 187 7.68 2.99 8.65
CA VAL A 187 7.53 4.41 8.32
C VAL A 187 7.66 5.27 9.57
N PHE A 188 7.23 4.78 10.75
CA PHE A 188 7.34 5.49 12.02
C PHE A 188 8.74 5.44 12.63
N ASP A 189 9.35 4.27 12.68
CA ASP A 189 10.66 4.08 13.33
C ASP A 189 11.72 4.97 12.66
N GLU A 190 11.68 5.06 11.33
CA GLU A 190 12.68 5.78 10.55
C GLU A 190 12.45 7.32 10.53
N GLY A 191 11.24 7.77 10.86
CA GLY A 191 10.94 9.19 11.13
C GLY A 191 11.25 9.65 12.56
N VAL A 192 11.47 8.71 13.49
CA VAL A 192 11.57 8.99 14.94
C VAL A 192 12.92 8.59 15.55
N GLU A 193 13.89 8.10 14.78
CA GLU A 193 15.19 7.73 15.36
C GLU A 193 16.04 8.91 15.89
N ASN A 194 15.90 9.10 17.20
CA ASN A 194 16.85 9.41 18.27
C ASN A 194 17.47 10.83 18.33
N GLU A 195 16.96 11.62 19.28
CA GLU A 195 17.73 12.64 20.02
C GLU A 195 18.95 12.03 20.75
#